data_AF-A0AAD6SEA5-F1
#
_entry.id   AF-A0AAD6SEA5-F1
#
_cell.length_a   1.000
_cell.length_b   1.000
_cell.length_c   1.000
_cell.angle_alpha   90.00
_cell.angle_beta   90.00
_cell.angle_gamma   90.00
#
_symmetry.space_group_name_H-M   'P 1'
#
loop_
_entity.id
_entity.type
_entity.pdbx_description
1 polymer ?
#
loop_
_entity_poly.entity_id
_entity_poly.type
_entity_poly.pdbx_seq_one_letter_code
_entity_poly.pdbx_strand_id
1 'polypeptide(L)'
;MSHNAPEGYAWVEKHTNKFPTLHAGKLTAVVLDDFDLACSHIFDAKDTPADKRVSVILACFQEQKIINWYRPTKNRERLLKLSYPEFLSELRTKFLDPDWQTELRTKVMSMRQADDGTFDDYATKLIGHASLLVDDPIDDTHLRHHLEAGMSDDLRYIYMRDKDIKALIATDNLDIDVYVREVNKLDEDRRRDLERQRRLI
;
A
#
# COMPACT_ATOMS: atom_id res chain seq x y z
N MET A 1 0.74 18.56 -11.06
CA MET A 1 1.69 18.45 -9.94
C MET A 1 2.65 17.33 -10.28
N SER A 2 3.90 17.63 -10.64
CA SER A 2 4.89 16.58 -10.90
C SER A 2 5.27 15.93 -9.57
N HIS A 3 5.00 14.63 -9.45
CA HIS A 3 5.51 13.85 -8.33
C HIS A 3 7.01 13.63 -8.58
N ASN A 4 7.87 14.09 -7.65
CA ASN A 4 9.30 13.81 -7.73
C ASN A 4 9.50 12.34 -7.33
N ALA A 5 9.57 11.46 -8.32
CA ALA A 5 9.98 10.08 -8.09
C ALA A 5 11.40 10.05 -7.49
N PRO A 6 11.68 9.17 -6.51
CA PRO A 6 13.03 8.95 -6.03
C PRO A 6 13.95 8.55 -7.19
N GLU A 7 15.14 9.12 -7.25
CA GLU A 7 16.09 8.89 -8.34
C GLU A 7 16.34 7.38 -8.56
N GLY A 8 16.16 6.92 -9.80
CA GLY A 8 16.38 5.53 -10.20
C GLY A 8 15.18 4.57 -10.00
N TYR A 9 14.08 5.01 -9.37
CA TYR A 9 12.86 4.21 -9.21
C TYR A 9 11.83 4.53 -10.30
N ALA A 10 11.07 3.50 -10.71
CA ALA A 10 9.90 3.68 -11.57
C ALA A 10 8.81 4.45 -10.84
N TRP A 11 7.90 5.08 -11.59
CA TRP A 11 6.76 5.80 -11.02
C TRP A 11 5.58 5.81 -11.99
N VAL A 12 4.39 6.04 -11.45
CA VAL A 12 3.12 5.99 -12.19
C VAL A 12 2.60 7.40 -12.44
N GLU A 13 2.49 7.77 -13.70
CA GLU A 13 1.76 8.95 -14.12
C GLU A 13 0.27 8.61 -14.25
N LYS A 14 -0.51 9.12 -13.31
CA LYS A 14 -1.97 8.92 -13.27
C LYS A 14 -2.64 9.91 -14.21
N HIS A 15 -3.66 9.45 -14.93
CA HIS A 15 -4.48 10.28 -15.80
C HIS A 15 -5.96 10.09 -15.46
N THR A 16 -6.80 11.09 -15.73
CA THR A 16 -8.24 11.01 -15.44
C THR A 16 -9.01 10.20 -16.48
N ASN A 17 -8.63 10.27 -17.76
CA ASN A 17 -9.40 9.71 -18.88
C ASN A 17 -8.57 8.76 -19.78
N LYS A 18 -7.36 8.39 -19.37
CA LYS A 18 -6.45 7.52 -20.12
C LYS A 18 -5.78 6.54 -19.17
N PHE A 19 -5.32 5.41 -19.71
CA PHE A 19 -4.53 4.47 -18.92
C PHE A 19 -3.25 5.14 -18.42
N PRO A 20 -2.78 4.79 -17.21
CA PRO A 20 -1.60 5.38 -16.61
C PRO A 20 -0.34 5.08 -17.43
N THR A 21 0.68 5.92 -17.27
CA THR A 21 2.02 5.63 -17.81
C THR A 21 2.92 5.16 -16.68
N LEU A 22 3.53 3.97 -16.83
CA LEU A 22 4.58 3.49 -15.94
C LEU A 22 5.94 3.86 -16.52
N HIS A 23 6.54 4.90 -15.93
CA HIS A 23 7.85 5.42 -16.33
C HIS A 23 8.97 4.44 -16.00
N ALA A 24 10.07 4.53 -16.75
CA ALA A 24 11.23 3.63 -16.59
C ALA A 24 11.91 3.79 -15.22
N GLY A 25 12.56 2.73 -14.74
CA GLY A 25 13.24 2.71 -13.44
C GLY A 25 13.06 1.39 -12.68
N LYS A 26 13.64 1.32 -11.47
CA LYS A 26 13.51 0.15 -10.60
C LYS A 26 12.06 0.00 -10.13
N LEU A 27 11.48 -1.16 -10.42
CA LEU A 27 10.11 -1.50 -10.04
C LEU A 27 10.06 -1.96 -8.58
N THR A 28 9.02 -1.57 -7.85
CA THR A 28 8.76 -2.01 -6.47
C THR A 28 7.31 -2.47 -6.34
N ALA A 29 6.99 -3.21 -5.28
CA ALA A 29 5.61 -3.62 -5.00
C ALA A 29 4.66 -2.42 -4.89
N VAL A 30 5.11 -1.34 -4.23
CA VAL A 30 4.33 -0.09 -4.10
C VAL A 30 4.04 0.54 -5.46
N VAL A 31 5.04 0.61 -6.35
CA VAL A 31 4.86 1.18 -7.70
C VAL A 31 3.89 0.33 -8.53
N LEU A 32 3.94 -1.00 -8.40
CA LEU A 32 3.02 -1.89 -9.10
C LEU A 32 1.59 -1.80 -8.57
N ASP A 33 1.42 -1.60 -7.27
CA ASP A 33 0.11 -1.38 -6.65
C ASP A 33 -0.50 -0.04 -7.10
N ASP A 34 0.31 1.03 -7.10
CA ASP A 34 -0.10 2.31 -7.66
C ASP A 34 -0.52 2.23 -9.13
N PHE A 35 0.17 1.37 -9.90
CA PHE A 35 -0.12 1.13 -11.31
C PHE A 35 -1.42 0.32 -11.48
N ASP A 36 -1.59 -0.73 -10.68
CA ASP A 36 -2.79 -1.58 -10.66
C ASP A 36 -4.03 -0.77 -10.31
N LEU A 37 -3.98 0.01 -9.21
CA LEU A 37 -5.06 0.89 -8.79
C LEU A 37 -5.42 1.90 -9.90
N ALA A 38 -4.42 2.53 -10.51
CA ALA A 38 -4.66 3.49 -11.59
C ALA A 38 -5.23 2.82 -12.86
N CYS A 39 -4.84 1.59 -13.18
CA CYS A 39 -5.43 0.83 -14.28
C CYS A 39 -6.88 0.44 -13.98
N SER A 40 -7.15 -0.05 -12.77
CA SER A 40 -8.46 -0.52 -12.32
C SER A 40 -9.51 0.58 -12.39
N HIS A 41 -9.20 1.80 -11.92
CA HIS A 41 -10.10 2.95 -12.07
C HIS A 41 -10.48 3.23 -13.53
N ILE A 42 -9.52 3.09 -14.46
CA ILE A 42 -9.78 3.32 -15.90
C ILE A 42 -10.53 2.16 -16.53
N PHE A 43 -10.28 0.92 -16.08
CA PHE A 43 -11.06 -0.24 -16.52
C PHE A 43 -12.54 -0.06 -16.18
N ASP A 44 -12.83 0.36 -14.96
CA ASP A 44 -14.21 0.56 -14.49
C ASP A 44 -14.86 1.76 -15.19
N ALA A 45 -14.16 2.89 -15.28
CA ALA A 45 -14.67 4.08 -15.93
C ALA A 45 -14.96 3.89 -17.43
N LYS A 46 -14.27 2.95 -18.08
CA LYS A 46 -14.42 2.66 -19.52
C LYS A 46 -15.13 1.36 -19.83
N ASP A 47 -15.61 0.63 -18.82
CA ASP A 47 -16.16 -0.72 -18.95
C ASP A 47 -15.27 -1.64 -19.81
N THR A 48 -13.97 -1.68 -19.48
CA THR A 48 -12.99 -2.40 -20.29
C THR A 48 -13.18 -3.92 -20.16
N PRO A 49 -13.46 -4.64 -21.26
CA PRO A 49 -13.68 -6.08 -21.22
C PRO A 49 -12.48 -6.83 -20.65
N ALA A 50 -12.73 -7.86 -19.84
CA ALA A 50 -11.69 -8.60 -19.13
C ALA A 50 -10.59 -9.16 -20.06
N ASP A 51 -10.97 -9.66 -21.25
CA ASP A 51 -10.07 -10.20 -22.28
C ASP A 51 -9.24 -9.11 -23.00
N LYS A 52 -9.57 -7.83 -22.82
CA LYS A 52 -8.85 -6.69 -23.41
C LYS A 52 -7.92 -5.99 -22.43
N ARG A 53 -8.09 -6.21 -21.11
CA ARG A 53 -7.32 -5.50 -20.06
C ARG A 53 -5.81 -5.62 -20.27
N VAL A 54 -5.31 -6.85 -20.44
CA VAL A 54 -3.87 -7.09 -20.69
C VAL A 54 -3.39 -6.43 -21.98
N SER A 55 -4.16 -6.52 -23.07
CA SER A 55 -3.80 -5.87 -24.34
C SER A 55 -3.54 -4.38 -24.18
N VAL A 56 -4.39 -3.70 -23.40
CA VAL A 56 -4.32 -2.26 -23.24
C VAL A 56 -3.17 -1.84 -22.33
N ILE A 57 -2.96 -2.54 -21.21
CA ILE A 57 -1.89 -2.16 -20.27
C ILE A 57 -0.48 -2.42 -20.79
N LEU A 58 -0.30 -3.31 -21.77
CA LEU A 58 1.01 -3.47 -22.44
C LEU A 58 1.50 -2.17 -23.09
N ALA A 59 0.60 -1.23 -23.42
CA ALA A 59 0.99 0.07 -23.97
C ALA A 59 1.40 1.11 -22.90
N CYS A 60 1.26 0.79 -21.62
CA CYS A 60 1.52 1.70 -20.52
C CYS A 60 2.97 1.71 -20.05
N PHE A 61 3.77 0.71 -20.43
CA PHE A 61 5.14 0.53 -19.93
C PHE A 61 6.15 1.32 -20.76
N GLN A 62 7.01 2.10 -20.10
CA GLN A 62 8.17 2.74 -20.72
C GLN A 62 9.49 2.02 -20.46
N GLU A 63 9.56 1.15 -19.44
CA GLU A 63 10.77 0.40 -19.11
C GLU A 63 11.13 -0.59 -20.22
N GLN A 64 12.29 -0.39 -20.85
CA GLN A 64 12.73 -1.17 -22.01
C GLN A 64 12.85 -2.67 -21.69
N LYS A 65 13.20 -3.04 -20.44
CA LYS A 65 13.23 -4.45 -20.02
C LYS A 65 11.83 -5.09 -20.07
N ILE A 66 10.79 -4.36 -19.65
CA ILE A 66 9.40 -4.83 -19.72
C ILE A 66 8.93 -4.90 -21.18
N ILE A 67 9.25 -3.86 -21.98
CA ILE A 67 8.95 -3.84 -23.41
C ILE A 67 9.59 -5.03 -24.13
N ASN A 68 10.88 -5.28 -23.89
CA ASN A 68 11.59 -6.42 -24.50
C ASN A 68 11.05 -7.77 -24.05
N TRP A 69 10.43 -7.85 -22.87
CA TRP A 69 9.76 -9.07 -22.43
C TRP A 69 8.50 -9.34 -23.26
N TYR A 70 7.57 -8.40 -23.41
CA TYR A 70 6.32 -8.67 -24.12
C TYR A 70 6.38 -8.46 -25.64
N ARG A 71 7.38 -7.74 -26.17
CA ARG A 71 7.48 -7.44 -27.60
C ARG A 71 7.60 -8.67 -28.52
N PRO A 72 8.36 -9.73 -28.20
CA PRO A 72 8.44 -10.91 -29.05
C PRO A 72 7.07 -11.57 -29.25
N THR A 73 6.69 -11.85 -30.50
CA THR A 73 5.34 -12.31 -30.88
C THR A 73 4.85 -13.48 -30.04
N LYS A 74 5.68 -14.52 -29.88
CA LYS A 74 5.34 -15.70 -29.07
C LYS A 74 5.01 -15.36 -27.62
N ASN A 75 5.77 -14.45 -27.00
CA ASN A 75 5.51 -14.07 -25.62
C ASN A 75 4.32 -13.12 -25.52
N ARG A 76 4.17 -12.19 -26.47
CA ARG A 76 2.99 -11.32 -26.56
C ARG A 76 1.70 -12.14 -26.60
N GLU A 77 1.61 -13.10 -27.52
CA GLU A 77 0.42 -13.95 -27.69
C GLU A 77 0.10 -14.78 -26.44
N ARG A 78 1.13 -15.23 -25.72
CA ARG A 78 0.96 -15.92 -24.44
C ARG A 78 0.42 -14.98 -23.37
N LEU A 79 1.01 -13.80 -23.21
CA LEU A 79 0.59 -12.80 -22.23
C LEU A 79 -0.83 -12.32 -22.46
N LEU A 80 -1.23 -12.14 -23.73
CA LEU A 80 -2.59 -11.71 -24.09
C LEU A 80 -3.69 -12.73 -23.74
N LYS A 81 -3.33 -13.98 -23.42
CA LYS A 81 -4.28 -15.02 -22.99
C LYS A 81 -4.47 -15.04 -21.47
N LEU A 82 -3.62 -14.34 -20.72
CA LEU A 82 -3.73 -14.25 -19.27
C LEU A 82 -4.89 -13.35 -18.89
N SER A 83 -5.54 -13.68 -17.78
CA SER A 83 -6.33 -12.71 -17.06
C SER A 83 -5.44 -11.58 -16.52
N TYR A 84 -6.04 -10.44 -16.21
CA TYR A 84 -5.29 -9.32 -15.64
C TYR A 84 -4.55 -9.66 -14.33
N PRO A 85 -5.15 -10.39 -13.36
CA PRO A 85 -4.44 -10.82 -12.16
C PRO A 85 -3.27 -11.76 -12.44
N GLU A 86 -3.42 -12.71 -13.36
CA GLU A 86 -2.32 -13.62 -13.75
C GLU A 86 -1.17 -12.86 -14.40
N PHE A 87 -1.48 -11.87 -15.24
CA PHE A 87 -0.45 -10.99 -15.82
C PHE A 87 0.31 -10.21 -14.75
N LEU A 88 -0.38 -9.62 -13.77
CA LEU A 88 0.27 -8.89 -12.67
C LEU A 88 1.14 -9.81 -11.80
N SER A 89 0.70 -11.05 -11.56
CA SER A 89 1.50 -12.07 -10.89
C SER A 89 2.81 -12.33 -11.64
N GLU A 90 2.75 -12.58 -12.95
CA GLU A 90 3.96 -12.77 -13.76
C GLU A 90 4.86 -11.53 -13.81
N LEU A 91 4.27 -10.34 -13.86
CA LEU A 91 5.01 -9.08 -13.84
C LEU A 91 5.77 -8.92 -12.52
N ARG A 92 5.13 -9.21 -11.38
CA ARG A 92 5.77 -9.20 -10.04
C ARG A 92 6.93 -10.19 -9.98
N THR A 93 6.69 -11.46 -10.33
CA THR A 93 7.72 -12.51 -10.31
C THR A 93 8.92 -12.17 -11.19
N LYS A 94 8.72 -11.48 -12.31
CA LYS A 94 9.78 -11.23 -13.29
C LYS A 94 10.61 -9.98 -13.01
N PHE A 95 10.01 -8.93 -12.45
CA PHE A 95 10.64 -7.61 -12.39
C PHE A 95 10.82 -7.03 -10.99
N LEU A 96 10.21 -7.60 -9.96
CA LEU A 96 10.57 -7.28 -8.58
C LEU A 96 11.84 -8.02 -8.17
N ASP A 97 12.58 -7.45 -7.22
CA ASP A 97 13.73 -8.13 -6.63
C ASP A 97 13.29 -9.47 -6.00
N PRO A 98 14.05 -10.57 -6.11
CA PRO A 98 13.64 -11.87 -5.59
C PRO A 98 13.22 -11.86 -4.11
N ASP A 99 13.84 -11.00 -3.30
CA ASP A 99 13.60 -10.88 -1.87
C ASP A 99 12.56 -9.79 -1.50
N TRP A 100 11.83 -9.24 -2.48
CA TRP A 100 10.94 -8.09 -2.27
C TRP A 100 9.91 -8.30 -1.16
N GLN A 101 9.37 -9.52 -0.98
CA GLN A 101 8.43 -9.81 0.11
C GLN A 101 9.11 -9.84 1.47
N THR A 102 10.32 -10.40 1.55
CA THR A 102 11.13 -10.41 2.77
C THR A 102 11.50 -8.99 3.18
N GLU A 103 11.93 -8.16 2.23
CA GLU A 103 12.25 -6.75 2.45
C GLU A 103 11.02 -5.96 2.88
N LEU A 104 9.89 -6.13 2.18
CA LEU A 104 8.63 -5.48 2.51
C LEU A 104 8.14 -5.89 3.91
N ARG A 105 8.20 -7.18 4.25
CA ARG A 105 7.84 -7.66 5.59
C ARG A 105 8.73 -7.04 6.64
N THR A 106 10.05 -7.04 6.43
CA THR A 106 11.00 -6.40 7.35
C THR A 106 10.69 -4.92 7.53
N LYS A 107 10.32 -4.23 6.45
CA LYS A 107 9.84 -2.84 6.52
C LYS A 107 8.60 -2.73 7.39
N VAL A 108 7.54 -3.50 7.12
CA VAL A 108 6.30 -3.49 7.94
C VAL A 108 6.61 -3.72 9.44
N MET A 109 7.45 -4.71 9.76
CA MET A 109 7.81 -5.05 11.15
C MET A 109 8.60 -3.95 11.87
N SER A 110 9.36 -3.15 11.12
CA SER A 110 10.19 -2.05 11.65
C SER A 110 9.47 -0.70 11.69
N MET A 111 8.30 -0.57 11.08
CA MET A 111 7.54 0.68 11.08
C MET A 111 7.07 1.07 12.48
N ARG A 112 7.22 2.35 12.81
CA ARG A 112 6.81 2.97 14.08
C ARG A 112 6.14 4.31 13.79
N GLN A 113 5.27 4.75 14.68
CA GLN A 113 4.74 6.10 14.68
C GLN A 113 5.91 7.09 14.86
N ALA A 114 5.98 8.10 13.99
CA ALA A 114 6.97 9.16 14.14
C ALA A 114 6.65 10.04 15.34
N ASP A 115 7.68 10.62 15.98
CA ASP A 115 7.53 11.43 17.20
C ASP A 115 6.56 12.62 17.01
N ASP A 116 6.55 13.23 15.83
CA ASP A 116 5.65 14.32 15.45
C ASP A 116 4.40 13.87 14.67
N GLY A 117 4.38 12.61 14.24
CA GLY A 117 3.35 12.01 13.40
C GLY A 117 2.07 11.64 14.14
N THR A 118 0.99 11.49 13.38
CA THR A 118 -0.30 10.99 13.89
C THR A 118 -0.33 9.47 13.89
N PHE A 119 -1.19 8.88 14.72
CA PHE A 119 -1.46 7.45 14.64
C PHE A 119 -2.11 7.07 13.31
N ASP A 120 -3.00 7.91 12.75
CA ASP A 120 -3.65 7.69 11.46
C ASP A 120 -2.65 7.56 10.30
N ASP A 121 -1.68 8.48 10.20
CA ASP A 121 -0.62 8.42 9.19
C ASP A 121 0.22 7.15 9.32
N TYR A 122 0.51 6.75 10.57
CA TYR A 122 1.27 5.54 10.85
C TYR A 122 0.49 4.28 10.46
N ALA A 123 -0.77 4.18 10.90
CA ALA A 123 -1.63 3.04 10.63
C ALA A 123 -1.90 2.88 9.13
N THR A 124 -2.25 3.97 8.44
CA THR A 124 -2.47 3.99 6.99
C THR A 124 -1.24 3.48 6.24
N LYS A 125 -0.04 3.97 6.60
CA LYS A 125 1.19 3.50 5.95
C LYS A 125 1.47 2.03 6.24
N LEU A 126 1.29 1.58 7.50
CA LEU A 126 1.58 0.20 7.88
C LEU A 126 0.64 -0.78 7.17
N ILE A 127 -0.66 -0.52 7.23
CA ILE A 127 -1.69 -1.33 6.59
C ILE A 127 -1.48 -1.34 5.07
N GLY A 128 -1.22 -0.19 4.47
CA GLY A 128 -0.95 -0.09 3.03
C GLY A 128 0.33 -0.80 2.57
N HIS A 129 1.34 -0.97 3.43
CA HIS A 129 2.49 -1.82 3.09
C HIS A 129 2.20 -3.30 3.33
N ALA A 130 1.45 -3.63 4.38
CA ALA A 130 1.10 -5.01 4.69
C ALA A 130 0.17 -5.62 3.63
N SER A 131 -0.74 -4.83 3.05
CA SER A 131 -1.65 -5.27 1.98
C SER A 131 -0.93 -5.69 0.69
N LEU A 132 0.35 -5.31 0.53
CA LEU A 132 1.17 -5.67 -0.63
C LEU A 132 1.80 -7.07 -0.49
N LEU A 133 1.73 -7.69 0.69
CA LEU A 133 2.21 -9.06 0.92
C LEU A 133 1.19 -10.06 0.36
N VAL A 134 1.60 -10.82 -0.66
CA VAL A 134 0.71 -11.74 -1.39
C VAL A 134 0.87 -13.20 -0.96
N ASP A 135 2.08 -13.65 -0.62
CA ASP A 135 2.32 -15.06 -0.29
C ASP A 135 2.10 -15.37 1.21
N ASP A 136 2.29 -14.36 2.06
CA ASP A 136 2.11 -14.46 3.51
C ASP A 136 1.42 -13.19 4.05
N PRO A 137 0.10 -13.05 3.80
CA PRO A 137 -0.67 -11.90 4.23
C PRO A 137 -0.71 -11.82 5.77
N ILE A 138 -0.67 -10.60 6.30
CA ILE A 138 -0.78 -10.35 7.74
C ILE A 138 -2.25 -10.19 8.09
N ASP A 139 -2.78 -11.03 8.97
CA ASP A 139 -4.16 -10.90 9.45
C ASP A 139 -4.36 -9.71 10.40
N ASP A 140 -5.62 -9.36 10.64
CA ASP A 140 -6.02 -8.23 11.49
C ASP A 140 -5.47 -8.33 12.92
N THR A 141 -5.35 -9.54 13.46
CA THR A 141 -4.82 -9.74 14.82
C THR A 141 -3.34 -9.39 14.88
N HIS A 142 -2.56 -9.85 13.90
CA HIS A 142 -1.14 -9.55 13.80
C HIS A 142 -0.92 -8.07 13.42
N LEU A 143 -1.72 -7.51 12.52
CA LEU A 143 -1.69 -6.07 12.20
C LEU A 143 -1.91 -5.22 13.45
N ARG A 144 -2.93 -5.55 14.26
CA ARG A 144 -3.19 -4.86 15.53
C ARG A 144 -1.96 -4.94 16.45
N HIS A 145 -1.39 -6.12 16.65
CA HIS A 145 -0.19 -6.26 17.49
C HIS A 145 0.99 -5.41 16.98
N HIS A 146 1.16 -5.26 15.67
CA HIS A 146 2.19 -4.38 15.12
C HIS A 146 1.90 -2.91 15.36
N LEU A 147 0.65 -2.47 15.19
CA LEU A 147 0.23 -1.10 15.51
C LEU A 147 0.43 -0.78 17.00
N GLU A 148 0.12 -1.72 17.89
CA GLU A 148 0.37 -1.60 19.33
C GLU A 148 1.85 -1.53 19.68
N ALA A 149 2.68 -2.34 19.01
CA ALA A 149 4.12 -2.34 19.22
C ALA A 149 4.79 -1.05 18.69
N GLY A 150 4.18 -0.40 17.69
CA GLY A 150 4.76 0.76 17.04
C GLY A 150 4.14 2.12 17.32
N MET A 151 3.04 2.21 18.06
CA MET A 151 2.54 3.49 18.56
C MET A 151 3.58 4.22 19.43
N SER A 152 3.52 5.55 19.41
CA SER A 152 4.35 6.42 20.26
C SER A 152 4.14 6.12 21.74
N ASP A 153 5.18 6.35 22.56
CA ASP A 153 5.10 6.08 24.01
C ASP A 153 4.03 6.95 24.70
N ASP A 154 3.83 8.19 24.23
CA ASP A 154 2.78 9.08 24.72
C ASP A 154 1.37 8.50 24.46
N LEU A 155 1.12 7.99 23.25
CA LEU A 155 -0.14 7.34 22.91
C LEU A 155 -0.28 6.01 23.67
N ARG A 156 0.80 5.24 23.80
CA ARG A 156 0.82 4.00 24.56
C ARG A 156 0.41 4.21 26.02
N TYR A 157 0.86 5.30 26.64
CA TYR A 157 0.52 5.61 28.03
C TYR A 157 -0.99 5.76 28.25
N ILE A 158 -1.68 6.47 27.35
CA ILE A 158 -3.14 6.63 27.43
C ILE A 158 -3.88 5.36 26.99
N TYR A 159 -3.41 4.71 25.92
CA TYR A 159 -3.96 3.46 25.38
C TYR A 159 -4.05 2.37 26.46
N MET A 160 -2.97 2.17 27.23
CA MET A 160 -2.94 1.15 28.28
C MET A 160 -3.90 1.40 29.45
N ARG A 161 -4.42 2.62 29.60
CA ARG A 161 -5.29 3.04 30.71
C ARG A 161 -6.75 3.19 30.28
N ASP A 162 -6.99 3.27 28.98
CA ASP A 162 -8.32 3.39 28.41
C ASP A 162 -9.14 2.09 28.60
N LYS A 163 -10.35 2.21 29.13
CA LYS A 163 -11.22 1.06 29.42
C LYS A 163 -12.01 0.62 28.20
N ASP A 164 -12.35 1.56 27.32
CA ASP A 164 -13.17 1.29 26.14
C ASP A 164 -12.33 0.56 25.10
N ILE A 165 -11.06 0.93 24.94
CA ILE A 165 -10.09 0.17 24.14
C ILE A 165 -9.90 -1.24 24.68
N LYS A 166 -9.77 -1.43 26.00
CA LYS A 166 -9.61 -2.77 26.59
C LYS A 166 -10.82 -3.66 26.32
N ALA A 167 -12.02 -3.09 26.38
CA ALA A 167 -13.24 -3.81 26.02
C ALA A 167 -13.26 -4.12 24.51
N LEU A 168 -12.83 -3.17 23.67
CA LEU A 168 -12.77 -3.34 22.23
C LEU A 168 -11.85 -4.50 21.81
N ILE A 169 -10.61 -4.54 22.30
CA ILE A 169 -9.63 -5.58 21.93
C ILE A 169 -9.97 -6.98 22.47
N ALA A 170 -10.91 -7.08 23.41
CA ALA A 170 -11.43 -8.36 23.89
C ALA A 170 -12.53 -8.94 22.96
N THR A 171 -12.92 -8.21 21.92
CA THR A 171 -13.90 -8.66 20.93
C THR A 171 -13.27 -9.67 19.98
N ASP A 172 -13.89 -10.83 19.83
CA ASP A 172 -13.50 -11.82 18.83
C ASP A 172 -13.68 -11.25 17.41
N ASN A 173 -12.73 -11.55 16.51
CA ASN A 173 -12.72 -11.07 15.14
C ASN A 173 -12.89 -9.55 15.01
N LEU A 174 -12.22 -8.79 15.90
CA LEU A 174 -12.20 -7.34 15.83
C LEU A 174 -11.66 -6.88 14.46
N ASP A 175 -12.52 -6.16 13.74
CA ASP A 175 -12.19 -5.49 12.48
C ASP A 175 -11.09 -4.45 12.72
N ILE A 176 -10.02 -4.53 11.93
CA ILE A 176 -8.87 -3.63 12.04
C ILE A 176 -9.23 -2.16 11.84
N ASP A 177 -10.21 -1.84 10.99
CA ASP A 177 -10.63 -0.46 10.73
C ASP A 177 -11.37 0.11 11.94
N VAL A 178 -12.14 -0.73 12.65
CA VAL A 178 -12.78 -0.34 13.92
C VAL A 178 -11.71 -0.05 14.97
N TYR A 179 -10.71 -0.92 15.09
CA TYR A 179 -9.58 -0.68 16.00
C TYR A 179 -8.85 0.63 15.69
N VAL A 180 -8.44 0.84 14.43
CA VAL A 180 -7.70 2.03 14.00
C VAL A 180 -8.49 3.29 14.31
N ARG A 181 -9.79 3.30 14.00
CA ARG A 181 -10.67 4.45 14.25
C ARG A 181 -10.72 4.82 15.73
N GLU A 182 -10.88 3.85 16.63
CA GLU A 182 -10.98 4.13 18.07
C GLU A 182 -9.64 4.59 18.67
N VAL A 183 -8.52 3.99 18.25
CA VAL A 183 -7.19 4.44 18.70
C VAL A 183 -6.85 5.82 18.13
N ASN A 184 -7.26 6.14 16.91
CA ASN A 184 -7.05 7.46 16.34
C ASN A 184 -7.78 8.55 17.12
N LYS A 185 -9.01 8.30 17.60
CA LYS A 185 -9.72 9.25 18.49
C LYS A 185 -8.90 9.57 19.74
N LEU A 186 -8.29 8.55 20.35
CA LEU A 186 -7.41 8.76 21.52
C LEU A 186 -6.19 9.62 21.19
N ASP A 187 -5.53 9.38 20.04
CA ASP A 187 -4.40 10.20 19.63
C ASP A 187 -4.81 11.65 19.33
N GLU A 188 -5.96 11.86 18.68
CA GLU A 188 -6.51 13.19 18.43
C GLU A 188 -6.78 13.97 19.73
N ASP A 189 -7.45 13.35 20.69
CA ASP A 189 -7.77 13.98 21.97
C ASP A 189 -6.50 14.33 22.75
N ARG A 190 -5.53 13.41 22.81
CA ARG A 190 -4.21 13.65 23.40
C ARG A 190 -3.51 14.86 22.77
N ARG A 191 -3.47 14.91 21.43
CA ARG A 191 -2.79 15.99 20.69
C ARG A 191 -3.49 17.33 20.92
N ARG A 192 -4.82 17.35 20.96
CA ARG A 192 -5.61 18.56 21.29
C ARG A 192 -5.29 19.07 22.70
N ASP A 193 -5.15 18.18 23.68
CA ASP A 193 -4.82 18.57 25.05
C ASP A 193 -3.39 19.11 25.17
N LEU A 194 -2.42 18.50 24.49
CA LEU A 194 -1.05 19.02 24.41
C LEU A 194 -0.99 20.40 23.76
N GLU A 195 -1.74 20.62 22.69
CA GLU A 195 -1.84 21.94 22.04
C GLU A 195 -2.47 22.99 22.97
N ARG A 196 -3.51 22.63 23.72
CA ARG A 196 -4.14 23.52 24.71
C ARG A 196 -3.16 23.91 25.81
N GLN A 197 -2.39 22.95 26.34
CA GLN A 197 -1.38 23.22 27.37
C GLN A 197 -0.28 24.15 26.86
N ARG A 198 0.19 23.97 25.62
CA ARG A 198 1.19 24.83 24.99
C ARG A 198 0.71 26.27 24.76
N ARG A 199 -0.60 26.51 24.65
CA ARG A 199 -1.17 27.86 24.47
C ARG A 199 -1.37 28.62 25.78
N LEU A 200 -1.22 27.95 26.93
CA LEU A 200 -1.40 28.52 28.28
C LEU A 200 -0.08 28.90 28.95
N ILE A 201 1.06 28.64 28.29
CA ILE A 201 2.43 28.96 28.71
C ILE A 201 2.96 30.07 27.79
#